data_AF-A0A1X0Q668-F1
#
_entry.id   AF-A0A1X0Q668-F1
#
_cell.length_a   1.000
_cell.length_b   1.000
_cell.length_c   1.000
_cell.angle_alpha   90.00
_cell.angle_beta   90.00
_cell.angle_gamma   90.00
#
_symmetry.space_group_name_H-M   'P 1'
#
loop_
_entity.id
_entity.type
_entity.pdbx_description
1 polymer ?
#
loop_
_entity_poly.entity_id
_entity_poly.type
_entity_poly.pdbx_seq_one_letter_code
_entity_poly.pdbx_strand_id
1 'polypeptide(L)'
;MKENPFSVFKYQPEFKIDKNKLKKDYFKLIKSNHPDNLISYNTIDVSKINDAYKILNDDYLRANYLTKDLNNKYRNDNRNDLFLLECLEIESKINDGVNLDFIKRYLENKIEECKRNYKNISYFNKWTYYRNLLNKIS
;
A
#
# COMPACT_ATOMS: atom_id res chain seq x y z
N MET A 1 7.38 -17.33 -9.71
CA MET A 1 6.33 -16.28 -9.79
C MET A 1 5.86 -15.99 -8.38
N LYS A 2 5.75 -14.72 -7.96
CA LYS A 2 5.06 -14.39 -6.70
C LYS A 2 3.60 -14.78 -6.86
N GLU A 3 3.10 -15.62 -5.95
CA GLU A 3 1.68 -16.01 -5.91
C GLU A 3 0.78 -14.78 -5.78
N ASN A 4 -0.43 -14.89 -6.30
CA ASN A 4 -1.41 -13.83 -6.17
C ASN A 4 -1.81 -13.68 -4.68
N PRO A 5 -1.58 -12.53 -4.03
CA PRO A 5 -1.91 -12.35 -2.62
C PRO A 5 -3.41 -12.52 -2.35
N PHE A 6 -4.27 -12.23 -3.33
CA PHE A 6 -5.72 -12.46 -3.22
C PHE A 6 -6.07 -13.95 -3.19
N SER A 7 -5.33 -14.81 -3.92
CA SER A 7 -5.62 -16.25 -3.93
C SER A 7 -5.26 -16.93 -2.61
N VAL A 8 -4.26 -16.42 -1.88
CA VAL A 8 -3.88 -16.93 -0.55
C VAL A 8 -5.06 -16.86 0.44
N PHE A 9 -5.82 -15.77 0.40
CA PHE A 9 -6.99 -15.56 1.27
C PHE A 9 -8.33 -15.89 0.59
N LYS A 10 -8.30 -16.39 -0.66
CA LYS A 10 -9.49 -16.65 -1.49
C LYS A 10 -10.39 -15.41 -1.65
N TYR A 11 -9.78 -14.25 -1.82
CA TYR A 11 -10.47 -12.98 -2.04
C TYR A 11 -10.54 -12.66 -3.54
N GLN A 12 -11.52 -11.84 -3.93
CA GLN A 12 -11.54 -11.22 -5.25
C GLN A 12 -10.48 -10.11 -5.32
N PRO A 13 -9.87 -9.87 -6.50
CA PRO A 13 -8.85 -8.82 -6.69
C PRO A 13 -9.48 -7.43 -6.70
N GLU A 14 -9.81 -6.93 -5.51
CA GLU A 14 -10.47 -5.65 -5.30
C GLU A 14 -9.66 -4.73 -4.38
N PHE A 15 -9.79 -3.41 -4.60
CA PHE A 15 -9.11 -2.44 -3.75
C PHE A 15 -9.75 -2.35 -2.37
N LYS A 16 -11.08 -2.34 -2.28
CA LYS A 16 -11.77 -2.25 -0.99
C LYS A 16 -11.85 -3.65 -0.38
N ILE A 17 -11.19 -3.86 0.75
CA ILE A 17 -11.29 -5.10 1.52
C ILE A 17 -11.64 -4.78 2.97
N ASP A 18 -12.28 -5.72 3.66
CA ASP A 18 -12.47 -5.66 5.11
C ASP A 18 -11.16 -6.08 5.81
N LYS A 19 -10.44 -5.10 6.38
CA LYS A 19 -9.18 -5.33 7.10
C LYS A 19 -9.36 -6.17 8.37
N ASN A 20 -10.53 -6.10 9.02
CA ASN A 20 -10.80 -6.90 10.21
C ASN A 20 -10.98 -8.37 9.81
N LYS A 21 -11.69 -8.63 8.71
CA LYS A 21 -11.81 -9.98 8.15
C LYS A 21 -10.45 -10.51 7.69
N LEU A 22 -9.66 -9.70 6.97
CA LEU A 22 -8.31 -10.08 6.53
C LEU A 22 -7.43 -10.48 7.72
N LYS A 23 -7.44 -9.71 8.80
CA LYS A 23 -6.67 -10.00 10.01
C LYS A 23 -7.10 -11.33 10.66
N LYS A 24 -8.41 -11.61 10.72
CA LYS A 24 -8.93 -12.89 11.22
C LYS A 24 -8.48 -14.06 10.35
N ASP A 25 -8.59 -13.93 9.03
CA ASP A 25 -8.21 -14.96 8.07
C ASP A 25 -6.69 -15.23 8.09
N TYR A 26 -5.88 -14.17 8.29
CA TYR A 26 -4.43 -14.28 8.52
C TYR A 26 -4.08 -15.14 9.72
N PHE A 27 -4.61 -14.84 10.91
CA PHE A 27 -4.29 -15.65 12.09
C PHE A 27 -4.79 -17.08 11.98
N LYS A 28 -5.93 -17.31 11.31
CA LYS A 28 -6.43 -18.66 11.02
C LYS A 28 -5.44 -19.44 10.14
N LEU A 29 -4.95 -18.83 9.06
CA LEU A 29 -3.99 -19.46 8.16
C LEU A 29 -2.63 -19.72 8.83
N ILE A 30 -2.11 -18.77 9.61
CA ILE A 30 -0.86 -18.95 10.36
C ILE A 30 -1.00 -20.11 11.35
N LYS A 31 -2.09 -20.17 12.11
CA LYS A 31 -2.33 -21.26 13.07
C LYS A 31 -2.40 -22.64 12.40
N SER A 32 -3.06 -22.71 11.23
CA SER A 32 -3.18 -23.96 10.48
C SER A 32 -1.90 -24.42 9.80
N ASN A 33 -0.96 -23.52 9.49
CA ASN A 33 0.28 -23.83 8.76
C ASN A 33 1.55 -23.58 9.59
N HIS A 34 1.43 -23.42 10.91
CA HIS A 34 2.58 -23.23 11.79
C HIS A 34 3.44 -24.51 11.83
N PRO A 35 4.79 -24.42 11.80
CA PRO A 35 5.66 -25.60 11.82
C PRO A 35 5.44 -26.52 13.02
N ASP A 36 5.03 -25.97 14.17
CA ASP A 36 4.72 -26.76 15.38
C ASP A 36 3.39 -27.53 15.29
N ASN A 37 2.59 -27.31 14.24
CA ASN A 37 1.33 -28.00 14.06
C ASN A 37 1.59 -29.35 13.36
N LEU A 38 1.73 -30.42 14.15
CA LEU A 38 2.11 -31.77 13.71
C LEU A 38 1.14 -32.42 12.69
N ILE A 39 -0.06 -31.84 12.51
CA ILE A 39 -1.09 -32.28 11.54
C ILE A 39 -1.05 -31.44 10.25
N SER A 40 -0.15 -30.46 10.17
CA SER A 40 0.02 -29.61 8.99
C SER A 40 0.65 -30.40 7.85
N TYR A 41 -0.19 -30.95 6.99
CA TYR A 41 0.18 -31.25 5.61
C TYR A 41 0.39 -29.90 4.91
N ASN A 42 1.56 -29.28 5.12
CA ASN A 42 1.90 -27.92 4.66
C ASN A 42 1.49 -27.70 3.19
N THR A 43 0.40 -26.97 2.96
CA THR A 43 -0.06 -26.64 1.59
C THR A 43 0.39 -25.24 1.17
N ILE A 44 0.59 -24.32 2.11
CA ILE A 44 1.00 -22.94 1.84
C ILE A 44 2.13 -22.55 2.80
N ASP A 45 3.25 -22.09 2.25
CA ASP A 45 4.38 -21.55 3.00
C ASP A 45 3.98 -20.29 3.80
N VAL A 46 4.31 -20.26 5.09
CA VAL A 46 4.06 -19.14 6.02
C VAL A 46 4.60 -17.82 5.49
N SER A 47 5.75 -17.84 4.81
CA SER A 47 6.32 -16.64 4.18
C SER A 47 5.36 -16.03 3.15
N LYS A 48 4.66 -16.88 2.39
CA LYS A 48 3.66 -16.42 1.41
C LYS A 48 2.42 -15.84 2.07
N ILE A 49 1.99 -16.39 3.21
CA ILE A 49 0.88 -15.86 4.00
C ILE A 49 1.22 -14.45 4.51
N ASN A 50 2.44 -14.26 5.02
CA ASN A 50 2.94 -12.98 5.50
C ASN A 50 3.05 -11.94 4.39
N ASP A 51 3.63 -12.32 3.25
CA ASP A 51 3.76 -11.43 2.09
C ASP A 51 2.39 -11.00 1.56
N ALA A 52 1.45 -11.94 1.44
CA ALA A 52 0.10 -11.65 1.00
C ALA A 52 -0.63 -10.73 1.98
N TYR A 53 -0.52 -10.99 3.29
CA TYR A 53 -1.12 -10.14 4.31
C TYR A 53 -0.53 -8.72 4.27
N LYS A 54 0.80 -8.59 4.11
CA LYS A 54 1.47 -7.29 3.99
C LYS A 54 0.93 -6.49 2.80
N ILE A 55 0.82 -7.12 1.64
CA ILE A 55 0.30 -6.46 0.42
C ILE A 55 -1.17 -6.09 0.60
N LEU A 56 -2.00 -7.00 1.10
CA LEU A 56 -3.42 -6.74 1.24
C LEU A 56 -3.73 -5.78 2.39
N ASN A 57 -2.96 -5.71 3.47
CA ASN A 57 -3.29 -4.84 4.60
C ASN A 57 -2.94 -3.36 4.35
N ASP A 58 -1.90 -3.08 3.56
CA ASP A 58 -1.49 -1.73 3.17
C ASP A 58 -2.23 -1.30 1.89
N ASP A 59 -2.96 -0.18 1.95
CA ASP A 59 -3.76 0.30 0.81
C ASP A 59 -2.88 0.65 -0.40
N TYR A 60 -1.70 1.25 -0.17
CA TYR A 60 -0.77 1.61 -1.25
C TYR A 60 -0.20 0.37 -1.93
N LEU A 61 0.23 -0.63 -1.15
CA LEU A 61 0.74 -1.90 -1.71
C LEU A 61 -0.36 -2.64 -2.48
N ARG A 62 -1.58 -2.65 -1.98
CA ARG A 62 -2.74 -3.25 -2.65
C ARG A 62 -3.07 -2.54 -3.96
N ALA A 63 -3.11 -1.21 -3.95
CA ALA A 63 -3.30 -0.42 -5.18
C ALA A 63 -2.20 -0.72 -6.20
N ASN A 64 -0.93 -0.70 -5.78
CA ASN A 64 0.21 -1.00 -6.64
C ASN A 64 0.11 -2.39 -7.27
N TYR A 65 -0.34 -3.39 -6.49
CA TYR A 65 -0.53 -4.74 -7.00
C TYR A 65 -1.63 -4.78 -8.07
N LEU A 66 -2.76 -4.12 -7.83
CA LEU A 66 -3.92 -4.08 -8.74
C LEU A 66 -3.65 -3.27 -10.02
N THR A 67 -2.72 -2.31 -9.99
CA THR A 67 -2.41 -1.44 -11.13
C THR A 67 -1.04 -1.71 -11.75
N LYS A 68 -0.36 -2.80 -11.36
CA LYS A 68 1.03 -3.11 -11.78
C LYS A 68 1.26 -3.00 -13.30
N ASP A 69 0.30 -3.44 -14.11
CA ASP A 69 0.43 -3.48 -15.58
C ASP A 69 0.25 -2.08 -16.18
N LEU A 70 -0.63 -1.25 -15.60
CA LEU A 70 -0.78 0.16 -15.95
C LEU A 70 0.47 0.96 -15.53
N ASN A 71 0.97 0.72 -14.32
CA ASN A 71 2.13 1.42 -13.78
C ASN A 71 3.39 1.16 -14.61
N ASN A 72 3.63 -0.08 -15.04
CA ASN A 72 4.82 -0.41 -15.84
C ASN A 72 4.83 0.27 -17.21
N LYS A 73 3.66 0.53 -17.80
CA LYS A 73 3.54 1.18 -19.12
C LYS A 73 3.79 2.69 -19.08
N TYR A 74 3.47 3.35 -17.97
CA TYR A 74 3.45 4.82 -17.86
C TYR A 74 4.42 5.39 -16.81
N ARG A 75 5.41 4.60 -16.38
CA ARG A 75 6.42 5.00 -15.36
C ARG A 75 7.15 6.32 -15.65
N ASN A 76 7.20 6.76 -16.91
CA ASN A 76 7.98 7.92 -17.34
C ASN A 76 7.15 9.14 -17.81
N ASP A 77 5.82 9.08 -17.78
CA ASP A 77 4.97 10.02 -18.54
C ASP A 77 4.25 11.11 -17.72
N ASN A 78 4.66 11.34 -16.46
CA ASN A 78 3.97 12.28 -15.56
C ASN A 78 4.93 13.26 -14.88
N ARG A 79 5.80 13.93 -15.66
CA ARG A 79 6.52 15.11 -15.15
C ARG A 79 5.54 16.28 -15.06
N ASN A 80 5.09 16.58 -13.84
CA ASN A 80 4.33 17.78 -13.54
C ASN A 80 5.20 18.65 -12.62
N ASP A 81 5.85 19.65 -13.20
CA ASP A 81 6.83 20.48 -12.50
C ASP A 81 6.20 21.24 -11.33
N LEU A 82 4.95 21.68 -11.47
CA LEU A 82 4.21 22.34 -10.38
C LEU A 82 4.02 21.42 -9.17
N PHE A 83 3.73 20.14 -9.42
CA PHE A 83 3.62 19.16 -8.34
C PHE A 83 4.95 18.87 -7.65
N LEU A 84 6.05 18.81 -8.41
CA LEU A 84 7.38 18.63 -7.82
C LEU A 84 7.77 19.82 -6.95
N LEU A 85 7.49 21.04 -7.40
CA LEU A 85 7.69 22.25 -6.60
C LEU A 85 6.87 22.24 -5.31
N GLU A 86 5.61 21.82 -5.37
CA GLU A 86 4.77 21.64 -4.17
C GLU A 86 5.42 20.65 -3.18
N CYS A 87 5.93 19.52 -3.68
CA CYS A 87 6.59 18.52 -2.83
C CYS A 87 7.85 19.08 -2.16
N LEU A 88 8.66 19.85 -2.88
CA LEU A 88 9.86 20.50 -2.33
C LEU A 88 9.51 21.53 -1.25
N GLU A 89 8.45 22.33 -1.46
CA GLU A 89 8.00 23.30 -0.47
C GLU A 89 7.51 22.61 0.82
N ILE A 90 6.73 21.54 0.67
CA ILE A 90 6.27 20.73 1.82
C ILE A 90 7.46 20.13 2.55
N GLU A 91 8.44 19.57 1.82
CA GLU A 91 9.64 19.00 2.42
C GLU A 91 10.46 20.04 3.20
N SER A 92 10.62 21.26 2.68
CA SER A 92 11.26 22.36 3.42
C SER A 92 10.55 22.61 4.74
N LYS A 93 9.23 22.75 4.73
CA LYS A 93 8.45 23.01 5.95
C LYS A 93 8.55 21.86 6.96
N ILE A 94 8.63 20.62 6.49
CA ILE A 94 8.88 19.44 7.36
C ILE A 94 10.26 19.55 8.01
N ASN A 95 11.30 19.85 7.23
CA ASN A 95 12.68 19.97 7.72
C ASN A 95 12.83 21.12 8.73
N ASP A 96 12.11 22.22 8.50
CA ASP A 96 12.09 23.37 9.40
C ASP A 96 11.25 23.11 10.68
N GLY A 97 10.55 21.97 10.77
CA GLY A 97 9.71 21.61 11.91
C GLY A 97 8.44 22.45 12.06
N VAL A 98 8.04 23.18 11.02
CA VAL A 98 6.95 24.16 11.09
C VAL A 98 5.61 23.50 10.82
N ASN A 99 4.66 23.62 11.76
CA ASN A 99 3.28 23.17 11.61
C ASN A 99 3.13 21.70 11.19
N LEU A 100 3.94 20.80 11.75
CA LEU A 100 3.98 19.37 11.36
C LEU A 100 2.60 18.69 11.43
N ASP A 101 1.78 19.00 12.43
CA ASP A 101 0.41 18.46 12.54
C ASP A 101 -0.49 18.90 11.38
N PHE A 102 -0.36 20.15 10.94
CA PHE A 102 -1.11 20.66 9.79
C PHE A 102 -0.65 19.97 8.50
N ILE A 103 0.67 19.85 8.30
CA ILE A 103 1.24 19.17 7.13
C ILE A 103 0.82 17.71 7.10
N LYS A 104 0.86 17.02 8.25
CA LYS A 104 0.40 15.64 8.38
C LYS A 104 -1.05 15.49 7.91
N ARG A 105 -1.97 16.31 8.42
CA ARG A 105 -3.39 16.29 8.02
C ARG A 105 -3.56 16.62 6.53
N TYR A 106 -2.80 17.57 6.00
CA TYR A 106 -2.81 17.91 4.58
C TYR A 106 -2.41 16.70 3.71
N LEU A 107 -1.29 16.05 4.05
CA LEU A 107 -0.80 14.86 3.34
C LEU A 107 -1.78 13.68 3.44
N GLU A 108 -2.37 13.46 4.62
CA GLU A 108 -3.40 12.43 4.81
C GLU A 108 -4.61 12.67 3.90
N ASN A 109 -5.11 13.91 3.80
CA ASN A 109 -6.20 14.27 2.89
C ASN A 109 -5.83 14.04 1.41
N LYS A 110 -4.62 14.43 1.00
CA LYS A 110 -4.12 14.19 -0.36
C LYS A 110 -3.96 12.71 -0.68
N ILE A 111 -3.54 11.90 0.29
CA ILE A 111 -3.48 10.44 0.16
C ILE A 111 -4.88 9.85 -0.01
N GLU A 112 -5.89 10.31 0.74
CA GLU A 112 -7.27 9.85 0.55
C GLU A 112 -7.85 10.20 -0.83
N GLU A 113 -7.51 11.37 -1.37
CA GLU A 113 -7.82 11.73 -2.76
C GLU A 113 -7.17 10.77 -3.76
N CYS A 114 -5.90 10.43 -3.54
CA CYS A 114 -5.19 9.47 -4.38
C CYS A 114 -5.77 8.06 -4.29
N LYS A 115 -6.20 7.60 -3.10
CA LYS A 115 -6.85 6.30 -2.90
C LYS A 115 -8.12 6.17 -3.73
N ARG A 116 -8.93 7.23 -3.82
CA ARG A 116 -10.17 7.23 -4.64
C ARG A 116 -9.87 7.12 -6.13
N ASN A 117 -8.70 7.60 -6.56
CA ASN A 117 -8.29 7.70 -7.96
C ASN A 117 -7.12 6.77 -8.31
N TYR A 118 -6.86 5.72 -7.51
CA TYR A 118 -5.62 4.91 -7.59
C TYR A 118 -5.37 4.25 -8.96
N LYS A 119 -6.41 4.05 -9.76
CA LYS A 119 -6.30 3.51 -11.14
C LYS A 119 -5.71 4.52 -12.13
N ASN A 120 -5.77 5.81 -11.82
CA ASN A 120 -5.14 6.86 -12.60
C ASN A 120 -3.66 6.98 -12.18
N ILE A 121 -2.76 6.82 -13.16
CA ILE A 121 -1.31 6.82 -12.93
C ILE A 121 -0.79 8.11 -12.31
N SER A 122 -1.39 9.27 -12.63
CA SER A 122 -0.99 10.55 -12.05
C SER A 122 -1.24 10.56 -10.55
N TYR A 123 -2.43 10.12 -10.11
CA TYR A 123 -2.77 10.03 -8.69
C TYR A 123 -1.95 8.96 -7.97
N PHE A 124 -1.69 7.82 -8.61
CA PHE A 124 -0.84 6.79 -8.03
C PHE A 124 0.61 7.27 -7.81
N ASN A 125 1.17 7.99 -8.79
CA ASN A 125 2.49 8.59 -8.67
C ASN A 125 2.50 9.62 -7.54
N LYS A 126 1.54 10.55 -7.50
CA LYS A 126 1.39 11.53 -6.41
C LYS A 126 1.30 10.86 -5.03
N TRP A 127 0.54 9.78 -4.91
CA TRP A 127 0.44 9.00 -3.67
C TRP A 127 1.81 8.55 -3.17
N THR A 128 2.68 8.09 -4.07
CA THR A 128 4.05 7.67 -3.73
C THR A 128 4.81 8.79 -3.03
N TYR A 129 4.79 10.00 -3.59
CA TYR A 129 5.45 11.17 -3.02
C TYR A 129 4.83 11.58 -1.68
N TYR A 130 3.50 11.71 -1.61
CA TYR A 130 2.83 12.10 -0.36
C TYR A 130 3.07 11.10 0.77
N ARG A 131 3.07 9.80 0.46
CA ARG A 131 3.40 8.74 1.44
C ARG A 131 4.83 8.85 1.95
N ASN A 132 5.78 9.18 1.07
CA ASN A 132 7.18 9.38 1.47
C ASN A 132 7.35 10.62 2.35
N LEU A 133 6.67 11.73 2.04
CA LEU A 133 6.67 12.94 2.87
C LEU A 133 6.04 12.68 4.23
N LEU A 134 4.91 11.95 4.28
CA LEU A 134 4.23 11.60 5.54
C LEU A 134 5.12 10.75 6.46
N ASN A 135 5.89 9.81 5.88
CA ASN A 135 6.84 8.98 6.62
C ASN A 135 8.01 9.79 7.21
N LYS A 136 8.32 11.00 6.69
CA LYS A 136 9.35 11.87 7.27
C LYS A 136 8.87 12.61 8.52
N ILE A 137 7.54 12.72 8.72
CA ILE A 137 6.93 13.39 9.88
C ILE A 137 6.70 12.40 11.05
N SER A 138 6.61 11.10 10.75
CA SER A 138 6.26 10.04 11.71
C SER A 138 7.48 9.51 12.44
#